data_AF-A0A5Y3KXF2-F1
#
_entry.id   AF-A0A5Y3KXF2-F1
#
_cell.length_a   1.000
_cell.length_b   1.000
_cell.length_c   1.000
_cell.angle_alpha   90.00
_cell.angle_beta   90.00
_cell.angle_gamma   90.00
#
_symmetry.space_group_name_H-M   'P 1'
#
loop_
_entity.id
_entity.type
_entity.pdbx_description
1 polymer ?
#
loop_
_entity_poly.entity_id
_entity_poly.type
_entity_poly.pdbx_seq_one_letter_code
_entity_poly.pdbx_strand_id
1 'polypeptide(L)'
;MNLDEVITGVVLAGGKARRMGGADKGLLELDGKPLWRHVADALAPQLATVVISANRHLDIYQASGLKVIPDSIADFPGPLAGMLSVFQQVAGDWFLFCPCDNPCIPHNLVDRLAAQRHGAPVVWVHDGERDHPTIALINRAVEPQLTDYLQAGERRVMIFMRQVGGHAVDFSDCKEAFVNVNTPEELAKWQKRP
;
A
#
# COMPACT_ATOMS: atom_id res chain seq x y z
N MET A 1 18.54 -6.71 -12.18
CA MET A 1 17.18 -6.19 -12.34
C MET A 1 17.17 -5.44 -13.66
N ASN A 2 16.32 -5.78 -14.62
CA ASN A 2 16.19 -4.93 -15.80
C ASN A 2 15.67 -3.59 -15.31
N LEU A 3 16.49 -2.55 -15.45
CA LEU A 3 16.23 -1.17 -15.01
C LEU A 3 15.10 -0.47 -15.80
N ASP A 4 14.39 -1.21 -16.66
CA ASP A 4 13.41 -0.66 -17.61
C ASP A 4 11.95 -0.87 -17.18
N GLU A 5 11.68 -1.63 -16.11
CA GLU A 5 10.31 -1.81 -15.60
C GLU A 5 9.92 -0.65 -14.68
N VAL A 6 9.14 0.30 -15.18
CA VAL A 6 8.62 1.44 -14.40
C VAL A 6 7.59 0.95 -13.38
N ILE A 7 7.92 1.12 -12.09
CA ILE A 7 7.02 0.79 -10.98
C ILE A 7 6.29 2.07 -10.53
N THR A 8 4.97 1.98 -10.37
CA THR A 8 4.15 3.04 -9.77
C THR A 8 3.93 2.76 -8.28
N GLY A 9 4.24 3.73 -7.42
CA GLY A 9 3.95 3.67 -5.99
C GLY A 9 2.52 4.05 -5.70
N VAL A 10 1.86 3.32 -4.80
CA VAL A 10 0.46 3.54 -4.43
C VAL A 10 0.32 3.56 -2.92
N VAL A 11 -0.08 4.71 -2.38
CA VAL A 11 -0.47 4.83 -0.97
C VAL A 11 -1.96 4.49 -0.82
N LEU A 12 -2.29 3.41 -0.11
CA LEU A 12 -3.66 3.01 0.19
C LEU A 12 -4.18 3.79 1.42
N ALA A 13 -4.89 4.88 1.17
CA ALA A 13 -5.43 5.80 2.17
C ALA A 13 -6.94 5.61 2.47
N GLY A 14 -7.54 4.51 2.02
CA GLY A 14 -8.96 4.20 2.26
C GLY A 14 -9.33 3.64 3.65
N GLY A 15 -8.35 3.49 4.55
CA GLY A 15 -8.55 2.87 5.86
C GLY A 15 -9.47 3.67 6.79
N LYS A 16 -10.54 3.04 7.30
CA LYS A 16 -11.34 3.62 8.39
C LYS A 16 -10.64 3.37 9.73
N ALA A 17 -10.36 4.42 10.49
CA ALA A 17 -9.95 4.29 11.88
C ALA A 17 -11.18 3.99 12.76
N ARG A 18 -11.76 2.78 12.62
CA ARG A 18 -12.99 2.40 13.36
C ARG A 18 -12.83 2.52 14.88
N ARG A 19 -11.63 2.25 15.38
CA ARG A 19 -11.27 2.40 16.81
C ARG A 19 -10.98 3.85 17.23
N MET A 20 -10.89 4.78 16.28
CA MET A 20 -10.67 6.23 16.50
C MET A 20 -11.84 7.05 15.95
N GLY A 21 -13.07 6.65 16.28
CA GLY A 21 -14.27 7.40 15.93
C GLY A 21 -14.61 7.46 14.43
N GLY A 22 -13.99 6.63 13.58
CA GLY A 22 -14.24 6.62 12.13
C GLY A 22 -13.43 7.64 11.33
N ALA A 23 -12.47 8.31 11.97
CA ALA A 23 -11.54 9.24 11.35
C ALA A 23 -10.80 8.60 10.16
N ASP A 24 -10.32 9.46 9.27
CA ASP A 24 -9.47 9.04 8.16
C ASP A 24 -8.07 8.74 8.70
N LYS A 25 -7.67 7.46 8.63
CA LYS A 25 -6.43 7.01 9.25
C LYS A 25 -5.22 7.65 8.61
N GLY A 26 -5.26 7.89 7.29
CA GLY A 26 -4.17 8.52 6.57
C GLY A 26 -3.88 9.93 7.05
N LEU A 27 -4.91 10.67 7.49
CA LEU A 27 -4.81 12.07 7.92
C LEU A 27 -4.36 12.26 9.38
N LEU A 28 -4.16 11.18 10.13
CA LEU A 28 -3.58 11.29 11.47
C LEU A 28 -2.13 11.77 11.36
N GLU A 29 -1.72 12.64 12.29
CA GLU A 29 -0.42 13.29 12.22
C GLU A 29 0.60 12.61 13.13
N LEU A 30 1.68 12.10 12.54
CA LEU A 30 2.90 11.72 13.24
C LEU A 30 3.91 12.86 13.09
N ASP A 31 4.39 13.41 14.21
CA ASP A 31 5.31 14.56 14.24
C ASP A 31 4.82 15.75 13.38
N GLY A 32 3.51 16.05 13.43
CA GLY A 32 2.89 17.15 12.67
C GLY A 32 2.77 16.92 11.17
N LYS A 33 3.05 15.70 10.68
CA LYS A 33 2.89 15.30 9.28
C LYS A 33 1.89 14.14 9.16
N PRO A 34 0.92 14.18 8.23
CA PRO A 34 -0.02 13.08 8.01
C PRO A 34 0.67 11.75 7.72
N LEU A 35 0.17 10.64 8.29
CA LEU A 35 0.73 9.30 8.10
C LEU A 35 0.88 8.92 6.62
N TRP A 36 -0.13 9.21 5.80
CA TRP A 36 -0.07 8.96 4.35
C TRP A 36 1.13 9.65 3.68
N ARG A 37 1.51 10.84 4.18
CA ARG A 37 2.58 11.65 3.62
C ARG A 37 3.94 11.09 3.98
N HIS A 38 4.11 10.52 5.18
CA HIS A 38 5.34 9.77 5.53
C HIS A 38 5.59 8.62 4.56
N VAL A 39 4.55 7.83 4.27
CA VAL A 39 4.63 6.72 3.31
C VAL A 39 4.95 7.23 1.91
N ALA A 40 4.26 8.28 1.44
CA ALA A 40 4.52 8.86 0.12
C ALA A 40 5.96 9.38 -0.01
N ASP A 41 6.46 10.08 1.01
CA ASP A 41 7.83 10.62 1.04
C ASP A 41 8.89 9.51 1.09
N ALA A 42 8.59 8.37 1.70
CA ALA A 42 9.50 7.22 1.72
C ALA A 42 9.53 6.46 0.38
N LEU A 43 8.42 6.46 -0.36
CA LEU A 43 8.31 5.86 -1.69
C LEU A 43 8.91 6.72 -2.80
N ALA A 44 8.76 8.05 -2.72
CA ALA A 44 9.13 8.97 -3.81
C ALA A 44 10.61 8.87 -4.27
N PRO A 45 11.61 8.66 -3.40
CA PRO A 45 13.00 8.48 -3.84
C PRO A 45 13.25 7.14 -4.55
N GLN A 46 12.39 6.14 -4.33
CA GLN A 46 12.52 4.80 -4.89
C GLN A 46 11.77 4.63 -6.22
N LEU A 47 10.89 5.58 -6.59
CA LEU A 47 9.91 5.42 -7.66
C LEU A 47 9.73 6.72 -8.46
N ALA A 48 9.58 6.60 -9.78
CA ALA A 48 9.35 7.76 -10.63
C ALA A 48 7.95 8.39 -10.44
N THR A 49 6.96 7.59 -10.04
CA THR A 49 5.57 8.05 -9.86
C THR A 49 4.99 7.49 -8.57
N VAL A 50 4.30 8.35 -7.82
CA VAL A 50 3.51 7.97 -6.64
C VAL A 50 2.10 8.53 -6.77
N VAL A 51 1.10 7.69 -6.50
CA VAL A 51 -0.33 8.05 -6.48
C VAL A 51 -0.95 7.66 -5.13
N ILE A 52 -2.11 8.22 -4.83
CA ILE A 52 -2.86 7.95 -3.60
C ILE A 52 -4.18 7.28 -3.98
N SER A 53 -4.52 6.14 -3.39
CA SER A 53 -5.86 5.56 -3.45
C SER A 53 -6.65 6.01 -2.24
N ALA A 54 -7.70 6.82 -2.43
CA ALA A 54 -8.50 7.39 -1.36
C ALA A 54 -9.95 7.59 -1.79
N ASN A 55 -10.89 7.44 -0.84
CA ASN A 55 -12.34 7.54 -1.09
C ASN A 55 -13.03 8.65 -0.28
N ARG A 56 -12.27 9.39 0.53
CA ARG A 56 -12.76 10.45 1.43
C ARG A 56 -11.71 11.56 1.49
N HIS A 57 -12.13 12.76 1.87
CA HIS A 57 -11.24 13.92 2.01
C HIS A 57 -10.33 14.13 0.79
N LEU A 58 -10.90 13.91 -0.42
CA LEU A 58 -10.14 13.90 -1.67
C LEU A 58 -9.42 15.22 -1.90
N ASP A 59 -10.06 16.32 -1.55
CA ASP A 59 -9.53 17.67 -1.56
C ASP A 59 -8.25 17.81 -0.72
N ILE A 60 -8.22 17.23 0.48
CA ILE A 60 -7.04 17.25 1.36
C ILE A 60 -5.87 16.47 0.73
N TYR A 61 -6.14 15.28 0.17
CA TYR A 61 -5.11 14.49 -0.49
C TYR A 61 -4.62 15.15 -1.79
N GLN A 62 -5.52 15.74 -2.58
CA GLN A 62 -5.20 16.43 -3.84
C GLN A 62 -4.36 17.69 -3.63
N ALA A 63 -4.53 18.39 -2.49
CA ALA A 63 -3.73 19.57 -2.14
C ALA A 63 -2.21 19.28 -2.08
N SER A 64 -1.81 18.00 -1.97
CA SER A 64 -0.41 17.59 -2.02
C SER A 64 0.24 17.64 -3.41
N GLY A 65 -0.56 17.75 -4.48
CA GLY A 65 -0.12 17.65 -5.87
C GLY A 65 0.01 16.22 -6.40
N LEU A 66 -0.18 15.19 -5.57
CA LEU A 66 -0.21 13.79 -6.02
C LEU A 66 -1.57 13.45 -6.66
N LYS A 67 -1.55 12.57 -7.68
CA LYS A 67 -2.78 12.06 -8.29
C LYS A 67 -3.54 11.20 -7.28
N VAL A 68 -4.80 11.54 -7.02
CA VAL A 68 -5.70 10.79 -6.14
C VAL A 68 -6.65 9.94 -6.98
N ILE A 69 -6.72 8.65 -6.68
CA ILE A 69 -7.49 7.63 -7.37
C ILE A 69 -8.63 7.18 -6.45
N PRO A 70 -9.89 7.53 -6.75
CA PRO A 70 -11.04 6.98 -6.05
C PRO A 70 -11.34 5.55 -6.52
N ASP A 71 -12.02 4.79 -5.67
CA ASP A 71 -12.48 3.46 -6.03
C ASP A 71 -13.50 3.54 -7.18
N SER A 72 -13.35 2.68 -8.19
CA SER A 72 -14.22 2.64 -9.36
C SER A 72 -15.57 1.99 -9.07
N ILE A 73 -15.65 1.18 -8.01
CA ILE A 73 -16.84 0.40 -7.65
C ILE A 73 -17.15 0.62 -6.16
N ALA A 74 -18.28 1.27 -5.88
CA ALA A 74 -18.71 1.59 -4.51
C ALA A 74 -18.99 0.35 -3.63
N ASP A 75 -19.20 -0.82 -4.23
CA ASP A 75 -19.70 -2.02 -3.56
C ASP A 75 -18.62 -3.02 -3.11
N PHE A 76 -17.34 -2.81 -3.46
CA PHE A 76 -16.26 -3.69 -3.00
C PHE A 76 -15.51 -3.08 -1.82
N PRO A 77 -15.65 -3.61 -0.59
CA PRO A 77 -14.91 -3.11 0.55
C PRO A 77 -13.52 -3.77 0.64
N GLY A 78 -12.50 -2.96 0.92
CA GLY A 78 -11.19 -3.42 1.37
C GLY A 78 -10.04 -3.13 0.41
N PRO A 79 -8.80 -3.51 0.77
CA PRO A 79 -7.60 -3.14 0.03
C PRO A 79 -7.60 -3.58 -1.44
N LEU A 80 -8.17 -4.76 -1.73
CA LEU A 80 -8.27 -5.31 -3.08
C LEU A 80 -9.09 -4.42 -4.03
N ALA A 81 -10.12 -3.74 -3.53
CA ALA A 81 -10.93 -2.83 -4.34
C ALA A 81 -10.12 -1.58 -4.75
N GLY A 82 -9.33 -1.05 -3.81
CA GLY A 82 -8.41 0.06 -4.10
C GLY A 82 -7.31 -0.35 -5.09
N MET A 83 -6.76 -1.56 -4.96
CA MET A 83 -5.79 -2.11 -5.91
C MET A 83 -6.38 -2.21 -7.33
N LEU A 84 -7.58 -2.80 -7.46
CA LEU A 84 -8.27 -2.90 -8.75
C LEU A 84 -8.55 -1.53 -9.37
N SER A 85 -9.03 -0.59 -8.56
CA SER A 85 -9.36 0.76 -9.02
C SER A 85 -8.14 1.51 -9.54
N VAL A 86 -6.97 1.27 -8.96
CA VAL A 86 -5.70 1.82 -9.44
C VAL A 86 -5.26 1.17 -10.75
N PHE A 87 -5.37 -0.15 -10.90
CA PHE A 87 -5.05 -0.83 -12.18
C PHE A 87 -5.86 -0.25 -13.35
N GLN A 88 -7.14 0.03 -13.11
CA GLN A 88 -8.06 0.56 -14.12
C GLN A 88 -7.81 2.03 -14.52
N GLN A 89 -7.16 2.83 -13.66
CA GLN A 89 -7.08 4.29 -13.80
C GLN A 89 -5.66 4.86 -13.96
N VAL A 90 -4.64 4.03 -13.75
CA VAL A 90 -3.23 4.41 -13.82
C VAL A 90 -2.55 3.44 -14.76
N ALA A 91 -1.79 3.95 -15.74
CA ALA A 91 -1.02 3.14 -16.70
C ALA A 91 0.26 2.56 -16.07
N GLY A 92 0.86 1.55 -16.71
CA GLY A 92 2.08 0.86 -16.25
C GLY A 92 1.83 -0.57 -15.77
N ASP A 93 2.86 -1.40 -15.78
CA ASP A 93 2.70 -2.85 -15.55
C ASP A 93 2.91 -3.25 -14.10
N TRP A 94 3.67 -2.47 -13.34
CA TRP A 94 4.04 -2.80 -11.96
C TRP A 94 3.62 -1.74 -10.97
N PHE A 95 3.07 -2.19 -9.85
CA PHE A 95 2.57 -1.34 -8.78
C PHE A 95 3.10 -1.80 -7.44
N LEU A 96 3.70 -0.89 -6.67
CA LEU A 96 3.99 -1.12 -5.26
C LEU A 96 2.88 -0.48 -4.42
N PHE A 97 2.04 -1.31 -3.82
CA PHE A 97 1.04 -0.87 -2.86
C PHE A 97 1.63 -0.82 -1.46
N CYS A 98 1.29 0.22 -0.70
CA CYS A 98 1.63 0.36 0.71
C CYS A 98 0.47 1.06 1.44
N PRO A 99 0.02 0.57 2.60
CA PRO A 99 -1.02 1.24 3.36
C PRO A 99 -0.46 2.52 4.02
N CYS A 100 -1.34 3.51 4.20
CA CYS A 100 -0.96 4.81 4.76
C CYS A 100 -0.45 4.78 6.21
N ASP A 101 -0.57 3.67 6.93
CA ASP A 101 -0.29 3.55 8.36
C ASP A 101 1.06 2.90 8.69
N ASN A 102 1.91 2.66 7.69
CA ASN A 102 3.27 2.14 7.83
C ASN A 102 4.32 3.23 7.52
N PRO A 103 4.47 4.28 8.36
CA PRO A 103 5.26 5.46 8.03
C PRO A 103 6.78 5.20 7.93
N CYS A 104 7.26 4.07 8.45
CA CYS A 104 8.69 3.76 8.61
C CYS A 104 9.23 2.80 7.55
N ILE A 105 8.54 2.60 6.41
CA ILE A 105 8.99 1.67 5.38
C ILE A 105 10.43 1.96 4.91
N PRO A 106 11.22 0.91 4.60
CA PRO A 106 12.64 1.10 4.33
C PRO A 106 12.90 1.64 2.92
N HIS A 107 14.05 2.29 2.75
CA HIS A 107 14.48 2.89 1.47
C HIS A 107 14.87 1.87 0.39
N ASN A 108 14.98 0.58 0.73
CA ASN A 108 15.29 -0.50 -0.20
C ASN A 108 14.07 -1.42 -0.45
N LEU A 109 12.86 -0.97 -0.10
CA LEU A 109 11.64 -1.76 -0.21
C LEU A 109 11.38 -2.22 -1.64
N VAL A 110 11.42 -1.27 -2.60
CA VAL A 110 11.15 -1.54 -4.02
C VAL A 110 12.18 -2.52 -4.57
N ASP A 111 13.47 -2.21 -4.37
CA ASP A 111 14.57 -3.00 -4.91
C ASP A 111 14.56 -4.43 -4.37
N ARG A 112 14.34 -4.60 -3.06
CA ARG A 112 14.33 -5.93 -2.45
C ARG A 112 13.14 -6.76 -2.93
N LEU A 113 11.93 -6.19 -3.01
CA LEU A 113 10.76 -6.89 -3.56
C LEU A 113 10.99 -7.30 -5.02
N ALA A 114 11.46 -6.37 -5.86
CA ALA A 114 11.72 -6.64 -7.26
C ALA A 114 12.82 -7.71 -7.46
N ALA A 115 13.86 -7.71 -6.62
CA ALA A 115 14.96 -8.67 -6.70
C ALA A 115 14.54 -10.08 -6.27
N GLN A 116 13.63 -10.17 -5.30
CA GLN A 116 13.13 -11.44 -4.75
C GLN A 116 11.83 -11.92 -5.42
N ARG A 117 11.46 -11.30 -6.54
CA ARG A 117 10.26 -11.64 -7.30
C ARG A 117 10.34 -12.99 -7.99
N HIS A 118 11.52 -13.42 -8.44
CA HIS A 118 11.73 -14.73 -9.10
C HIS A 118 10.70 -15.07 -10.20
N GLY A 119 10.25 -14.06 -10.95
CA GLY A 119 9.25 -14.22 -12.02
C GLY A 119 7.78 -14.25 -11.57
N ALA A 120 7.50 -14.24 -10.26
CA ALA A 120 6.13 -14.17 -9.74
C ALA A 120 5.42 -12.86 -10.15
N PRO A 121 4.10 -12.89 -10.36
CA PRO A 121 3.32 -11.69 -10.65
C PRO A 121 3.03 -10.86 -9.39
N VAL A 122 3.21 -11.44 -8.20
CA VAL A 122 2.95 -10.82 -6.91
C VAL A 122 4.03 -11.22 -5.92
N VAL A 123 4.56 -10.24 -5.19
CA VAL A 123 5.32 -10.49 -3.96
C VAL A 123 4.91 -9.51 -2.87
N TRP A 124 4.94 -9.94 -1.61
CA TRP A 124 4.60 -9.10 -0.46
C TRP A 124 5.63 -9.20 0.66
N VAL A 125 5.61 -8.25 1.58
CA VAL A 125 6.53 -8.23 2.72
C VAL A 125 6.15 -9.25 3.79
N HIS A 126 7.13 -9.96 4.33
CA HIS A 126 7.04 -10.67 5.61
C HIS A 126 8.09 -10.11 6.57
N ASP A 127 7.68 -9.64 7.75
CA ASP A 127 8.55 -8.92 8.69
C ASP A 127 9.35 -9.82 9.65
N GLY A 128 9.33 -11.13 9.41
CA GLY A 128 9.91 -12.16 10.27
C GLY A 128 8.91 -12.79 11.25
N GLU A 129 7.78 -12.13 11.52
CA GLU A 129 6.72 -12.63 12.39
C GLU A 129 5.37 -12.79 11.69
N ARG A 130 5.06 -11.91 10.72
CA ARG A 130 3.78 -11.89 10.02
C ARG A 130 3.89 -11.39 8.59
N ASP A 131 2.89 -11.80 7.80
CA ASP A 131 2.65 -11.30 6.45
C ASP A 131 2.08 -9.88 6.46
N HIS A 132 2.57 -9.04 5.55
CA HIS A 132 2.05 -7.71 5.21
C HIS A 132 1.57 -7.68 3.75
N PRO A 133 0.44 -8.35 3.42
CA PRO A 133 -0.01 -8.52 2.04
C PRO A 133 -0.41 -7.24 1.32
N THR A 134 -0.63 -6.15 2.04
CA THR A 134 -0.93 -4.84 1.47
C THR A 134 0.32 -4.00 1.22
N ILE A 135 1.49 -4.48 1.65
CA ILE A 135 2.80 -3.98 1.24
C ILE A 135 3.33 -4.94 0.17
N ALA A 136 2.92 -4.72 -1.07
CA ALA A 136 3.08 -5.71 -2.13
C ALA A 136 3.43 -5.07 -3.48
N LEU A 137 4.35 -5.71 -4.19
CA LEU A 137 4.66 -5.44 -5.59
C LEU A 137 3.83 -6.37 -6.46
N ILE A 138 2.98 -5.81 -7.32
CA ILE A 138 1.98 -6.53 -8.09
C ILE A 138 2.06 -6.13 -9.56
N ASN A 139 2.04 -7.12 -10.44
CA ASN A 139 1.91 -6.94 -11.88
C ASN A 139 0.44 -6.77 -12.28
N ARG A 140 0.13 -5.86 -13.21
CA ARG A 140 -1.23 -5.68 -13.74
C ARG A 140 -1.80 -6.94 -14.37
N ALA A 141 -0.99 -7.90 -14.84
CA ALA A 141 -1.49 -9.14 -15.41
C ALA A 141 -2.41 -9.96 -14.47
N VAL A 142 -2.47 -9.63 -13.17
CA VAL A 142 -3.44 -10.23 -12.23
C VAL A 142 -4.80 -9.51 -12.17
N GLU A 143 -4.97 -8.39 -12.87
CA GLU A 143 -6.19 -7.56 -12.87
C GLU A 143 -7.45 -8.36 -13.28
N PRO A 144 -7.44 -9.21 -14.32
CA PRO A 144 -8.60 -10.04 -14.65
C PRO A 144 -8.97 -10.98 -13.50
N GLN A 145 -7.98 -11.69 -12.93
CA GLN A 145 -8.18 -12.59 -11.80
C GLN A 145 -8.69 -11.85 -10.55
N LEU A 146 -8.19 -10.62 -10.32
CA LEU A 146 -8.66 -9.77 -9.21
C LEU A 146 -10.11 -9.34 -9.41
N THR A 147 -10.48 -9.00 -10.64
CA THR A 147 -11.85 -8.65 -11.00
C THR A 147 -12.80 -9.82 -10.74
N ASP A 148 -12.48 -11.00 -11.25
CA ASP A 148 -13.27 -12.22 -11.05
C ASP A 148 -13.39 -12.58 -9.57
N TYR A 149 -12.29 -12.46 -8.80
CA TYR A 149 -12.26 -12.74 -7.37
C TYR A 149 -13.21 -11.83 -6.59
N LEU A 150 -13.18 -10.52 -6.87
CA LEU A 150 -14.08 -9.55 -6.24
C LEU A 150 -15.54 -9.76 -6.66
N GLN A 151 -15.80 -10.05 -7.94
CA GLN A 151 -17.14 -10.35 -8.45
C GLN A 151 -17.75 -11.61 -7.83
N ALA A 152 -16.93 -12.60 -7.47
CA ALA A 152 -17.35 -13.77 -6.70
C ALA A 152 -17.69 -13.44 -5.22
N GLY A 153 -17.55 -12.18 -4.80
CA GLY A 153 -17.83 -11.71 -3.44
C GLY A 153 -16.67 -11.93 -2.46
N GLU A 154 -15.52 -12.43 -2.94
CA GLU A 154 -14.35 -12.70 -2.12
C GLU A 154 -13.56 -11.42 -1.79
N ARG A 155 -12.91 -11.42 -0.62
CA ARG A 155 -12.27 -10.20 -0.07
C ARG A 155 -10.94 -10.46 0.65
N ARG A 156 -10.51 -11.72 0.70
CA ARG A 156 -9.40 -12.16 1.55
C ARG A 156 -8.07 -11.95 0.82
N VAL A 157 -7.40 -10.85 1.15
CA VAL A 157 -6.16 -10.40 0.49
C VAL A 157 -5.12 -11.54 0.37
N MET A 158 -4.76 -12.20 1.48
CA MET A 158 -3.76 -13.28 1.46
C MET A 158 -4.16 -14.46 0.56
N ILE A 159 -5.44 -14.80 0.50
CA ILE A 159 -5.91 -15.92 -0.32
C ILE A 159 -5.75 -15.57 -1.79
N PHE A 160 -6.15 -14.35 -2.18
CA PHE A 160 -5.94 -13.84 -3.53
C PHE A 160 -4.46 -13.85 -3.91
N MET A 161 -3.58 -13.28 -3.07
CA MET A 161 -2.13 -13.21 -3.36
C MET A 161 -1.52 -14.59 -3.59
N ARG A 162 -1.93 -15.60 -2.81
CA ARG A 162 -1.48 -16.99 -2.99
C ARG A 162 -2.09 -17.64 -4.24
N GLN A 163 -3.37 -17.38 -4.53
CA GLN A 163 -4.07 -17.94 -5.69
C GLN A 163 -3.46 -17.51 -7.02
N VAL A 164 -2.96 -16.28 -7.11
CA VAL A 164 -2.27 -15.76 -8.30
C VAL A 164 -0.79 -16.13 -8.37
N GLY A 165 -0.32 -17.03 -7.49
CA GLY A 165 1.05 -17.53 -7.51
C GLY A 165 2.08 -16.59 -6.89
N GLY A 166 1.67 -15.71 -5.97
CA GLY A 166 2.60 -14.86 -5.24
C GLY A 166 3.26 -15.54 -4.04
N HIS A 167 4.34 -14.94 -3.56
CA HIS A 167 5.04 -15.37 -2.35
C HIS A 167 5.54 -14.20 -1.50
N ALA A 168 5.86 -14.51 -0.24
CA ALA A 168 6.44 -13.57 0.71
C ALA A 168 7.93 -13.33 0.42
N VAL A 169 8.38 -12.10 0.64
CA VAL A 169 9.79 -11.70 0.66
C VAL A 169 10.17 -11.36 2.09
N ASP A 170 11.29 -11.91 2.55
CA ASP A 170 11.74 -11.72 3.91
C ASP A 170 12.36 -10.33 4.14
N PHE A 171 11.86 -9.65 5.17
CA PHE A 171 12.34 -8.39 5.72
C PHE A 171 12.53 -8.48 7.25
N SER A 172 12.78 -9.69 7.77
CA SER A 172 13.03 -9.92 9.20
C SER A 172 14.20 -9.11 9.77
N ASP A 173 15.17 -8.73 8.94
CA ASP A 173 16.30 -7.87 9.28
C ASP A 173 15.92 -6.41 9.57
N CYS A 174 14.71 -5.98 9.20
CA CYS A 174 14.22 -4.62 9.40
C CYS A 174 12.75 -4.59 9.86
N LYS A 175 12.35 -5.54 10.72
CA LYS A 175 11.00 -5.66 11.28
C LYS A 175 10.39 -4.34 11.75
N GLU A 176 11.17 -3.50 12.42
CA GLU A 176 10.71 -2.21 12.97
C GLU A 176 10.22 -1.22 11.89
N ALA A 177 10.63 -1.39 10.64
CA ALA A 177 10.18 -0.59 9.50
C ALA A 177 8.71 -0.87 9.11
N PHE A 178 8.15 -2.00 9.53
CA PHE A 178 6.80 -2.46 9.16
C PHE A 178 5.81 -2.35 10.32
N VAL A 179 6.06 -1.47 11.28
CA VAL A 179 5.09 -1.18 12.33
C VAL A 179 3.93 -0.36 11.77
N ASN A 180 2.71 -0.85 12.02
CA ASN A 180 1.48 -0.14 11.69
C ASN A 180 1.05 0.73 12.86
N VAL A 181 0.78 2.00 12.61
CA VAL A 181 0.21 2.91 13.62
C VAL A 181 -1.30 2.75 13.62
N ASN A 182 -1.86 2.01 14.57
CA ASN A 182 -3.29 1.66 14.63
C ASN A 182 -4.12 2.50 15.60
N THR A 183 -3.49 3.18 16.56
CA THR A 183 -4.19 4.02 17.53
C THR A 183 -3.42 5.31 17.85
N PRO A 184 -4.06 6.34 18.40
CA PRO A 184 -3.38 7.57 18.82
C PRO A 184 -2.37 7.30 19.95
N GLU A 185 -2.63 6.29 20.80
CA GLU A 185 -1.69 5.88 21.85
C GLU A 185 -0.43 5.22 21.26
N GLU A 186 -0.57 4.47 20.17
CA GLU A 186 0.59 3.98 19.42
C GLU A 186 1.33 5.13 18.75
N LEU A 187 0.61 6.05 18.11
CA LEU A 187 1.16 7.27 17.50
C LEU A 187 2.02 8.07 18.51
N ALA A 188 1.55 8.22 19.75
CA ALA A 188 2.26 8.91 20.82
C ALA A 188 3.58 8.23 21.23
N LYS A 189 3.74 6.91 21.01
CA LYS A 189 5.01 6.20 21.25
C LYS A 189 6.05 6.47 20.16
N TRP A 190 5.58 6.79 18.96
CA TRP A 190 6.42 7.08 17.80
C TRP A 190 6.71 8.58 17.62
N GLN A 191 5.96 9.44 18.31
CA GLN A 191 6.25 10.86 18.34
C GLN A 191 7.63 11.10 18.94
N LYS A 192 8.50 11.78 18.20
CA LYS A 192 9.80 12.19 18.73
C LYS A 192 9.53 13.19 19.86
N ARG A 193 9.91 12.81 21.08
CA ARG A 193 9.90 13.76 22.20
C ARG A 193 10.90 14.87 21.87
N PRO A 194 10.52 16.14 22.04
CA PRO A 194 11.38 17.29 21.75
C PRO A 194 12.66 17.29 22.60
#